data_AF-A0A924NUT0-F1
#
_entry.id   AF-A0A924NUT0-F1
#
_cell.length_a   1.000
_cell.length_b   1.000
_cell.length_c   1.000
_cell.angle_alpha   90.00
_cell.angle_beta   90.00
_cell.angle_gamma   90.00
#
_symmetry.space_group_name_H-M   'P 1'
#
loop_
_entity.id
_entity.type
_entity.pdbx_description
1 polymer ?
#
loop_
_entity_poly.entity_id
_entity_poly.type
_entity_poly.pdbx_seq_one_letter_code
_entity_poly.pdbx_strand_id
1 'polypeptide(L)' 'MPTYAVTAVLVFCLSGCASDPWERAVYEGVRSSANQCRLSARPGDAPCPAVPDYGRYDKERNRARGGANDSR' A
#
# COMPACT_ATOMS: atom_id res chain seq x y z
N MET A 1 -25.86 -4.91 -31.78
CA MET A 1 -25.14 -4.01 -30.84
C MET A 1 -24.15 -4.82 -30.00
N PRO A 2 -23.02 -5.29 -30.57
CA PRO A 2 -22.03 -6.12 -29.86
C PRO A 2 -20.96 -5.30 -29.10
N THR A 3 -20.91 -3.98 -29.31
CA THR A 3 -19.89 -3.07 -28.78
C THR A 3 -19.96 -2.94 -27.25
N TYR A 4 -21.16 -2.97 -26.66
CA TYR A 4 -21.35 -2.84 -25.21
C TYR A 4 -20.80 -4.03 -24.40
N ALA A 5 -20.85 -5.24 -24.97
CA ALA A 5 -20.33 -6.44 -24.32
C ALA A 5 -18.79 -6.42 -24.23
N VAL A 6 -18.12 -5.96 -25.28
CA VAL A 6 -16.65 -5.84 -25.33
C VAL A 6 -16.16 -4.77 -24.35
N THR A 7 -16.86 -3.64 -24.24
CA THR A 7 -16.51 -2.60 -23.26
C THR A 7 -16.68 -3.07 -21.83
N ALA A 8 -17.73 -3.85 -21.52
CA ALA A 8 -17.96 -4.34 -20.16
C ALA A 8 -16.88 -5.34 -19.71
N VAL A 9 -16.44 -6.23 -20.60
CA VAL A 9 -15.37 -7.19 -20.32
C VAL A 9 -14.03 -6.47 -20.10
N LEU A 10 -13.70 -5.48 -20.94
CA LEU A 10 -12.48 -4.68 -20.76
C LEU A 10 -12.47 -3.90 -19.44
N VAL A 11 -13.60 -3.29 -19.06
CA VAL A 11 -13.72 -2.57 -17.79
C VAL A 11 -13.56 -3.52 -16.60
N PHE A 12 -14.15 -4.71 -16.66
CA PHE A 12 -14.03 -5.71 -15.59
C PHE A 12 -12.57 -6.18 -15.43
N CYS A 13 -11.89 -6.50 -16.52
CA CYS A 13 -10.48 -6.90 -16.50
C CYS A 13 -9.55 -5.78 -15.98
N LEU A 14 -9.80 -4.51 -16.35
CA LEU A 14 -9.01 -3.38 -15.86
C LEU A 14 -9.29 -3.04 -14.40
N SER A 15 -10.52 -3.25 -13.92
CA SER A 15 -10.88 -3.06 -12.51
C SER A 15 -10.33 -4.14 -11.57
N GLY A 16 -10.17 -5.38 -12.06
CA GLY A 16 -9.65 -6.50 -11.25
C GLY A 16 -8.14 -6.45 -11.00
N CYS A 17 -7.37 -5.77 -11.86
CA CYS A 17 -5.92 -5.61 -11.70
C CYS A 17 -5.51 -4.41 -10.84
N ALA A 18 -6.44 -3.53 -10.47
CA ALA A 18 -6.16 -2.36 -9.61
C ALA A 18 -6.31 -2.66 -8.11
N SER A 19 -6.68 -3.90 -7.76
CA SER A 19 -6.80 -4.38 -6.37
C SER A 19 -5.48 -4.86 -5.76
N ASP A 20 -4.34 -4.63 -6.43
CA ASP A 20 -3.04 -4.84 -5.81
C ASP A 20 -2.83 -3.84 -4.68
N PRO A 21 -2.23 -4.26 -3.54
CA PRO A 21 -1.97 -3.40 -2.40
C PRO A 21 -0.82 -2.43 -2.72
N TRP A 22 -1.08 -1.46 -3.59
CA TRP A 22 -0.13 -0.40 -3.96
C TRP A 22 0.38 0.36 -2.72
N GLU A 23 -0.46 0.48 -1.68
CA GLU A 23 -0.09 1.03 -0.38
C GLU A 23 1.13 0.30 0.18
N ARG A 24 1.10 -1.04 0.19
CA ARG A 24 2.20 -1.87 0.68
C ARG A 24 3.47 -1.67 -0.12
N ALA A 25 3.37 -1.60 -1.45
CA ALA A 25 4.50 -1.36 -2.33
C ALA A 25 5.18 0.00 -2.05
N VAL A 26 4.38 1.05 -1.80
CA VAL A 26 4.90 2.38 -1.41
C VAL A 26 5.62 2.31 -0.05
N TYR A 27 5.01 1.66 0.95
CA TYR A 27 5.61 1.50 2.27
C TYR A 27 6.93 0.70 2.24
N GLU A 28 6.97 -0.39 1.48
CA GLU A 28 8.16 -1.23 1.31
C GLU A 28 9.27 -0.46 0.58
N GLY A 29 8.93 0.36 -0.42
CA GLY A 29 9.87 1.25 -1.11
C GLY A 29 10.52 2.26 -0.17
N VAL A 30 9.72 2.96 0.64
CA VAL A 30 10.25 3.93 1.63
C VAL A 30 11.14 3.23 2.66
N ARG A 31 10.73 2.05 3.15
CA ARG A 31 11.52 1.26 4.11
C ARG A 31 12.85 0.81 3.51
N SER A 32 12.85 0.38 2.25
CA SER A 32 14.07 0.01 1.53
C SER A 32 15.05 1.18 1.46
N SER A 33 14.58 2.38 1.10
CA SER A 33 15.42 3.59 1.03
C SER A 33 16.03 3.99 2.38
N ALA A 34 15.25 3.90 3.46
CA ALA A 34 15.75 4.21 4.80
C ALA A 34 16.73 3.15 5.32
N ASN A 35 16.54 1.89 4.96
CA ASN A 35 17.51 0.83 5.25
C ASN A 35 18.81 1.06 4.50
N GLN A 36 18.76 1.45 3.23
CA GLN A 36 19.96 1.81 2.48
C GLN A 36 20.70 2.97 3.12
N CYS A 37 19.98 4.03 3.54
CA CYS A 37 20.57 5.14 4.29
C CYS A 37 21.31 4.65 5.53
N ARG A 38 20.70 3.75 6.33
CA ARG A 38 21.32 3.19 7.55
C ARG A 38 22.57 2.38 7.25
N LEU A 39 22.56 1.62 6.16
CA LEU A 39 23.70 0.81 5.73
C LEU A 39 24.86 1.67 5.21
N SER A 40 24.56 2.83 4.61
CA SER A 40 25.57 3.76 4.12
C SER A 40 26.00 4.83 5.14
N ALA A 41 25.35 4.91 6.30
CA ALA A 41 25.56 5.97 7.28
C ALA A 41 26.96 5.90 7.90
N ARG A 42 27.65 7.05 7.94
CA ARG A 42 28.94 7.24 8.60
C ARG A 42 28.79 8.04 9.90
N PRO A 43 29.76 7.94 10.83
CA PRO A 43 29.76 8.76 12.03
C PRO A 43 29.80 10.26 11.65
N GLY A 44 28.75 11.00 12.03
CA GLY A 44 28.62 12.44 11.73
C GLY A 44 27.57 12.79 10.67
N ASP A 45 26.98 11.79 9.99
CA ASP A 45 25.89 12.03 9.04
C ASP A 45 24.57 12.39 9.73
N ALA A 46 23.68 13.05 8.99
CA ALA A 46 22.32 13.33 9.45
C ALA A 46 21.55 12.02 9.73
N PRO A 47 20.66 12.01 10.74
CA PRO A 47 19.88 10.82 11.05
C PRO A 47 18.98 10.41 9.88
N CYS A 48 18.99 9.11 9.54
CA CYS A 48 18.13 8.57 8.50
C CYS A 48 16.64 8.77 8.84
N PRO A 49 15.78 8.96 7.81
CA PRO A 49 14.36 9.22 8.03
C PRO A 49 13.70 8.07 8.80
N ALA A 50 12.88 8.42 9.80
CA ALA A 50 12.04 7.46 10.51
C ALA A 50 10.91 7.02 9.57
N VAL A 51 10.85 5.72 9.27
CA VAL A 51 9.80 5.16 8.43
C VAL A 51 8.65 4.64 9.30
N PRO A 52 7.38 4.98 9.00
CA PRO A 52 6.24 4.44 9.72
C PRO A 52 6.18 2.91 9.63
N ASP A 53 5.74 2.26 10.70
CA ASP A 53 5.55 0.81 10.70
C ASP A 53 4.25 0.45 9.95
N TYR A 54 4.39 -0.19 8.78
CA TYR A 54 3.26 -0.70 8.00
C TYR A 54 2.40 -1.66 8.82
N GLY A 55 2.99 -2.44 9.73
CA GLY A 55 2.24 -3.36 10.58
C GLY A 55 1.25 -2.66 11.52
N ARG A 56 1.56 -1.43 11.93
CA ARG A 56 0.63 -0.59 12.71
C ARG A 56 -0.51 -0.07 11.83
N TYR A 57 -0.19 0.46 10.65
CA TYR A 57 -1.18 0.93 9.68
C TYR A 57 -2.15 -0.18 9.28
N ASP A 58 -1.65 -1.37 8.94
CA ASP A 58 -2.49 -2.50 8.51
C ASP A 58 -3.40 -2.99 9.65
N LYS A 59 -2.91 -3.01 10.90
CA LYS A 59 -3.74 -3.31 12.08
C LYS A 59 -4.84 -2.28 12.29
N GLU A 60 -4.54 -0.99 12.20
CA GLU A 60 -5.53 0.08 12.34
C GLU A 60 -6.57 0.04 11.21
N ARG A 61 -6.13 -0.22 9.97
CA ARG A 61 -6.99 -0.40 8.80
C ARG A 61 -7.93 -1.60 8.95
N ASN A 62 -7.41 -2.76 9.37
CA ASN A 62 -8.22 -3.96 9.60
C ASN A 62 -9.20 -3.76 10.76
N ARG A 63 -8.82 -3.02 11.80
CA ARG A 63 -9.72 -2.64 12.89
C ARG A 63 -10.86 -1.73 12.40
N ALA A 64 -10.57 -0.74 11.56
CA ALA A 64 -11.58 0.14 10.97
C ALA A 64 -12.53 -0.62 10.02
N ARG A 65 -12.02 -1.60 9.27
CA ARG A 65 -12.84 -2.48 8.40
C ARG A 65 -13.72 -3.45 9.20
N GLY A 66 -13.22 -3.97 10.32
CA GLY A 66 -13.98 -4.85 11.22
C GLY A 66 -15.01 -4.14 12.10
N GLY A 67 -14.86 -2.83 12.35
CA GLY A 67 -15.79 -2.03 13.14
C GLY A 67 -17.00 -1.46 12.38
N ALA A 68 -17.06 -1.64 11.06
CA ALA A 68 -18.15 -1.12 10.22
C ALA A 68 -19.42 -2.02 10.21
N ASN A 69 -19.36 -3.22 10.80
CA ASN A 69 -20.46 -4.19 10.78
C ASN A 69 -21.20 -4.34 12.12
N ASP A 70 -20.88 -3.56 13.14
CA ASP A 70 -21.49 -3.67 14.48
C ASP A 70 -22.57 -2.59 14.72
N SER A 71 -23.48 -2.49 13.77
CA SER A 71 -24.71 -1.67 13.90
C SER A 71 -25.82 -2.32 13.09
N ARG A 72 -26.26 -3.51 13.49
CA ARG A 72 -27.65 -3.94 13.28
C ARG A 72 -28.09 -5.02 14.26
#